data_AF-A0A2T2R191-F1
#
_entry.id   AF-A0A2T2R191-F1
#
_cell.length_a   1.000
_cell.length_b   1.000
_cell.length_c   1.000
_cell.angle_alpha   90.00
_cell.angle_beta   90.00
_cell.angle_gamma   90.00
#
_symmetry.space_group_name_H-M   'P 1'
#
loop_
_entity.id
_entity.type
_entity.pdbx_description
1 polymer ?
#
loop_
_entity_poly.entity_id
_entity_poly.type
_entity_poly.pdbx_seq_one_letter_code
_entity_poly.pdbx_strand_id
1 'polypeptide(L)'
;MNEVFQKLANFLKWLILVGVIVPIVLLGIAGTQQPPSDTANLLFPLAIGLISIFVLLGILILVITPLYVLYYQKQSAQPKMLNKHVWCLFLPVIALGLMLISSLIQKNGSSTSSCNALTYEAWVKQKQAAQHVRDVLDMLLPYYNYALWGLVGAFFLYAIWLYIKERSAFSKVFAGFWIVMLVTMALFQVVSGSNVARTTRTINVDARRQTDLNQIHTALKLYYEKNGSYPKITTEKKPPARWNKLKSYLEENTITELPDDRCLDTNKSHQYDYKSNETGSTYVLKALMERDTLPNNDVDGQVLGINCGKDGMEIEYCVTPESN
;
A
#
# COMPACT_ATOMS: atom_id res chain seq x y z
N MET A 1 27.84 44.82 5.59
CA MET A 1 27.96 43.35 5.77
C MET A 1 27.16 42.87 6.97
N ASN A 2 27.31 43.49 8.15
CA ASN A 2 26.62 43.04 9.37
C ASN A 2 25.08 43.06 9.28
N GLU A 3 24.48 44.01 8.56
CA GLU A 3 23.02 44.09 8.43
C GLU A 3 22.41 42.94 7.59
N VAL A 4 23.11 42.53 6.51
CA VAL A 4 22.66 41.41 5.65
C VAL A 4 22.79 40.08 6.39
N PHE A 5 23.88 39.88 7.14
CA PHE A 5 24.06 38.70 7.96
C PHE A 5 23.04 38.63 9.12
N GLN A 6 22.67 39.77 9.72
CA GLN A 6 21.59 39.81 10.72
C GLN A 6 20.22 39.47 10.13
N LYS A 7 19.87 40.04 8.97
CA LYS A 7 18.59 39.73 8.30
C LYS A 7 18.51 38.25 7.92
N LEU A 8 19.62 37.68 7.45
CA LEU A 8 19.73 36.25 7.14
C LEU A 8 19.63 35.37 8.39
N ALA A 9 20.29 35.73 9.49
CA ALA A 9 20.20 34.99 10.76
C ALA A 9 18.77 35.01 11.32
N ASN A 10 18.07 36.14 11.20
CA ASN A 10 16.67 36.24 11.62
C ASN A 10 15.73 35.43 10.72
N PHE A 11 16.01 35.39 9.41
CA PHE A 11 15.26 34.55 8.46
C PHE A 11 15.46 33.06 8.72
N LEU A 12 16.70 32.61 8.95
CA LEU A 12 17.03 31.23 9.33
C LEU A 12 16.35 30.82 10.65
N LYS A 13 16.35 31.70 11.65
CA LYS A 13 15.62 31.48 12.90
C LYS A 13 14.12 31.29 12.66
N TRP A 14 13.51 32.11 11.82
CA TRP A 14 12.10 31.99 11.45
C TRP A 14 11.81 30.68 10.70
N LEU A 15 12.69 30.29 9.77
CA LEU A 15 12.55 29.07 8.99
C LEU A 15 12.70 27.80 9.84
N ILE A 16 13.60 27.81 10.83
CA ILE A 16 13.71 26.73 11.82
C ILE A 16 12.45 26.68 12.70
N LEU A 17 11.93 27.84 13.14
CA LEU A 17 10.72 27.92 13.95
C LEU A 17 9.51 27.35 13.19
N VAL A 18 9.31 27.75 11.94
CA VAL A 18 8.13 27.36 11.14
C VAL A 18 8.29 25.97 10.53
N GLY A 19 9.47 25.64 10.02
CA GLY A 19 9.72 24.38 9.31
C GLY A 19 9.99 23.18 10.23
N VAL A 20 10.44 23.40 11.47
CA VAL A 20 10.78 22.32 12.41
C VAL A 20 9.81 22.28 13.59
N ILE A 21 9.53 23.41 14.23
CA ILE A 21 8.74 23.41 15.47
C ILE A 21 7.24 23.21 15.20
N VAL A 22 6.69 23.86 14.17
CA VAL A 22 5.25 23.73 13.85
C VAL A 22 4.86 22.29 13.48
N PRO A 23 5.61 21.55 12.64
CA PRO A 23 5.32 20.13 12.38
C PRO A 23 5.46 19.25 13.64
N ILE A 24 6.45 19.50 14.49
CA ILE A 24 6.65 18.74 15.75
C ILE A 24 5.47 18.97 16.72
N VAL A 25 4.99 20.22 16.83
CA VAL A 25 3.83 20.55 17.69
C VAL A 25 2.54 19.95 17.11
N LEU A 26 2.34 20.00 15.78
CA LEU A 26 1.20 19.36 15.12
C LEU A 26 1.22 17.83 15.29
N LEU A 27 2.40 17.20 15.26
CA LEU A 27 2.58 15.78 15.56
C LEU A 27 2.28 15.45 17.04
N GLY A 28 2.65 16.32 17.98
CA GLY A 28 2.34 16.16 19.40
C GLY A 28 0.84 16.24 19.72
N ILE A 29 0.09 17.09 18.99
CA ILE A 29 -1.36 17.22 19.17
C ILE A 29 -2.11 16.01 18.58
N ALA A 30 -1.61 15.43 17.47
CA ALA A 30 -2.17 14.21 16.88
C ALA A 30 -1.93 12.94 17.73
N GLY A 31 -0.99 12.97 18.67
CA GLY A 31 -0.61 11.83 19.50
C GLY A 31 -1.45 11.59 20.77
N THR A 32 -2.46 12.41 21.06
CA THR A 32 -3.24 12.27 22.32
C THR A 32 -4.44 11.33 22.22
N GLN A 33 -4.77 10.81 21.04
CA GLN A 33 -5.69 9.69 20.91
C GLN A 33 -4.91 8.38 21.01
N GLN A 34 -4.92 7.80 22.21
CA GLN A 34 -4.28 6.54 22.57
C GLN A 34 -4.71 5.41 21.61
N PRO A 35 -3.83 4.93 20.72
CA PRO A 35 -4.13 3.78 19.88
C PRO A 35 -3.78 2.49 20.64
N PRO A 36 -4.51 1.39 20.37
CA PRO A 36 -4.19 0.08 20.93
C PRO A 36 -2.80 -0.36 20.45
N SER A 37 -2.09 -1.02 21.36
CA SER A 37 -0.74 -1.55 21.19
C SER A 37 -0.62 -2.38 19.93
N ASP A 38 0.26 -1.99 19.01
CA ASP A 38 1.15 -2.89 18.27
C ASP A 38 2.21 -2.10 17.50
N THR A 39 3.36 -2.74 17.33
CA THR A 39 4.68 -2.19 16.94
C THR A 39 4.79 -1.56 15.55
N ALA A 40 3.69 -1.44 14.79
CA ALA A 40 3.65 -0.78 13.48
C ALA A 40 3.79 0.75 13.55
N ASN A 41 3.66 1.34 14.73
CA ASN A 41 3.61 2.79 14.92
C ASN A 41 4.98 3.51 14.92
N LEU A 42 6.11 2.79 14.86
CA LEU A 42 7.43 3.45 14.87
C LEU A 42 7.89 3.93 13.47
N LEU A 43 7.44 3.28 12.40
CA LEU A 43 7.94 3.54 11.04
C LEU A 43 7.31 4.79 10.39
N PHE A 44 6.06 5.11 10.73
CA PHE A 44 5.38 6.30 10.21
C PHE A 44 6.00 7.63 10.70
N PRO A 45 6.29 7.84 12.00
CA PRO A 45 6.99 9.04 12.46
C PRO A 45 8.43 9.10 11.96
N LEU A 46 9.11 7.97 11.75
CA LEU A 46 10.43 7.92 11.12
C LEU A 46 10.40 8.36 9.65
N ALA A 47 9.39 7.94 8.88
CA ALA A 47 9.23 8.35 7.49
C ALA A 47 8.95 9.86 7.36
N ILE A 48 8.09 10.42 8.23
CA ILE A 48 7.84 11.87 8.28
C ILE A 48 9.10 12.63 8.72
N GLY A 49 9.86 12.09 9.68
CA GLY A 49 11.14 12.64 10.11
C GLY A 49 12.16 12.71 8.96
N LEU A 50 12.29 11.63 8.18
CA LEU A 50 13.17 11.59 7.02
C LEU A 50 12.74 12.58 5.94
N ILE A 51 11.45 12.67 5.61
CA ILE A 51 10.92 13.65 4.64
C ILE A 51 11.25 15.08 5.10
N SER A 52 11.07 15.36 6.39
CA SER A 52 11.38 16.67 6.97
C SER A 52 12.88 16.99 6.85
N ILE A 53 13.76 16.02 7.09
CA ILE A 53 15.22 16.18 6.92
C ILE A 53 15.59 16.46 5.45
N PHE A 54 14.98 15.76 4.48
CA PHE A 54 15.25 16.00 3.06
C PHE A 54 14.76 17.38 2.60
N VAL A 55 13.60 17.83 3.08
CA VAL A 55 13.10 19.19 2.81
C VAL A 55 14.04 20.24 3.40
N LEU A 56 14.50 20.05 4.65
CA LEU A 56 15.44 20.96 5.30
C LEU A 56 16.81 20.99 4.60
N LEU A 57 17.33 19.85 4.15
CA LEU A 57 18.56 19.78 3.35
C LEU A 57 18.39 20.48 2.00
N GLY A 58 17.24 20.31 1.33
CA GLY A 58 16.92 21.02 0.10
C GLY A 58 16.90 22.54 0.29
N ILE A 59 16.27 23.02 1.37
CA ILE A 59 16.24 24.44 1.74
C ILE A 59 17.64 24.95 2.10
N LEU A 60 18.41 24.18 2.88
CA LEU A 60 19.77 24.54 3.27
C LEU A 60 20.67 24.71 2.03
N ILE A 61 20.58 23.79 1.07
CA ILE A 61 21.32 23.87 -0.19
C ILE A 61 20.86 25.10 -0.99
N LEU A 62 19.55 25.33 -1.11
CA LEU A 62 19.00 26.51 -1.80
C LEU A 62 19.44 27.84 -1.18
N VAL A 63 19.73 27.89 0.12
CA VAL A 63 20.16 29.12 0.82
C VAL A 63 21.68 29.27 0.83
N ILE A 64 22.43 28.19 1.08
CA ILE A 64 23.90 28.24 1.20
C ILE A 64 24.54 28.42 -0.18
N THR A 65 24.04 27.80 -1.24
CA THR A 65 24.70 27.88 -2.54
C THR A 65 24.71 29.29 -3.15
N PRO A 66 23.62 30.09 -3.12
CA PRO A 66 23.68 31.49 -3.55
C PRO A 66 24.66 32.32 -2.73
N LEU A 67 24.76 32.08 -1.41
CA LEU A 67 25.72 32.77 -0.54
C LEU A 67 27.16 32.40 -0.88
N TYR A 68 27.42 31.13 -1.18
CA TYR A 68 28.72 30.65 -1.63
C TYR A 68 29.10 31.27 -2.99
N VAL A 69 28.16 31.35 -3.94
CA VAL A 69 28.38 32.02 -5.23
C VAL A 69 28.66 33.51 -5.05
N LEU A 70 27.92 34.20 -4.18
CA LEU A 70 28.15 35.62 -3.87
C LEU A 70 29.50 35.84 -3.18
N TYR A 71 29.93 34.92 -2.31
CA TYR A 71 31.25 34.95 -1.68
C TYR A 71 32.37 34.84 -2.71
N TYR A 72 32.27 33.90 -3.66
CA TYR A 72 33.28 33.72 -4.72
C TYR A 72 33.26 34.83 -5.78
N GLN A 73 32.10 35.39 -6.09
CA GLN A 73 32.00 36.57 -6.97
C GLN A 73 32.72 37.79 -6.39
N LYS A 74 32.84 37.89 -5.06
CA LYS A 74 33.57 38.99 -4.42
C LYS A 74 35.09 38.80 -4.47
N GLN A 75 35.58 37.56 -4.54
CA GLN A 75 37.01 37.26 -4.59
C GLN A 75 37.59 37.25 -6.02
N SER A 76 36.77 36.99 -7.04
CA SER A 76 37.24 36.99 -8.42
C SER A 76 36.92 38.33 -9.11
N ALA A 77 37.95 39.06 -9.54
CA ALA A 77 37.81 40.30 -10.33
C ALA A 77 37.32 40.07 -11.78
N GLN A 78 36.56 39.00 -12.02
CA GLN A 78 36.11 38.55 -13.34
C GLN A 78 34.60 38.81 -13.52
N PRO A 79 34.14 39.09 -14.75
CA PRO A 79 32.82 39.69 -15.01
C PRO A 79 31.61 38.78 -14.71
N LYS A 80 30.47 39.44 -14.48
CA LYS A 80 29.18 39.03 -13.87
C LYS A 80 28.36 37.91 -14.56
N MET A 81 28.97 36.94 -15.25
CA MET A 81 28.20 35.95 -16.05
C MET A 81 27.65 34.75 -15.26
N LEU A 82 28.06 34.51 -14.01
CA LEU A 82 27.81 33.22 -13.32
C LEU A 82 26.44 33.07 -12.60
N ASN A 83 25.60 34.11 -12.52
CA ASN A 83 24.42 34.10 -11.64
C ASN A 83 23.15 33.43 -12.25
N LYS A 84 23.05 33.30 -13.59
CA LYS A 84 21.82 32.77 -14.24
C LYS A 84 21.76 31.26 -14.39
N HIS A 85 22.90 30.55 -14.41
CA HIS A 85 22.92 29.11 -14.69
C HIS A 85 22.83 28.21 -13.46
N VAL A 86 23.06 28.76 -12.26
CA VAL A 86 23.04 28.01 -11.00
C VAL A 86 21.64 27.47 -10.68
N TRP A 87 20.59 28.24 -10.97
CA TRP A 87 19.19 27.81 -10.77
C TRP A 87 18.79 26.62 -11.64
N CYS A 88 19.44 26.41 -12.79
CA CYS A 88 19.12 25.29 -13.66
C CYS A 88 19.55 23.93 -13.11
N LEU A 89 20.57 23.88 -12.25
CA LEU A 89 21.04 22.62 -11.67
C LEU A 89 20.14 22.13 -10.52
N PHE A 90 19.30 22.99 -9.94
CA PHE A 90 18.50 22.66 -8.74
C PHE A 90 17.12 22.06 -9.02
N LEU A 91 16.46 22.49 -10.11
CA LEU A 91 15.14 21.98 -10.51
C LEU A 91 15.11 20.44 -10.68
N PRO A 92 16.10 19.79 -11.30
CA PRO A 92 16.13 18.33 -11.44
C PRO A 92 16.26 17.58 -10.11
N VAL A 93 17.02 18.12 -9.16
CA VAL A 93 17.25 17.48 -7.85
C VAL A 93 15.98 17.50 -6.99
N ILE A 94 15.24 18.62 -7.03
CA ILE A 94 13.96 18.76 -6.31
C ILE A 94 12.91 17.81 -6.91
N ALA A 95 12.82 17.73 -8.24
CA ALA A 95 11.90 16.81 -8.92
C ALA A 95 12.18 15.33 -8.58
N LEU A 96 13.47 14.95 -8.53
CA LEU A 96 13.88 13.59 -8.16
C LEU A 96 13.55 13.26 -6.69
N GLY A 97 13.72 14.24 -5.79
CA GLY A 97 13.30 14.11 -4.39
C GLY A 97 11.81 13.87 -4.22
N LEU A 98 10.97 14.64 -4.94
CA LEU A 98 9.52 14.46 -4.92
C LEU A 98 9.07 13.10 -5.47
N MET A 99 9.70 12.61 -6.53
CA MET A 99 9.43 11.27 -7.09
C MET A 99 9.78 10.14 -6.13
N LEU A 100 10.89 10.25 -5.41
CA LEU A 100 11.28 9.25 -4.40
C LEU A 100 10.30 9.22 -3.23
N ILE A 101 9.83 10.38 -2.77
CA ILE A 101 8.82 10.48 -1.71
C ILE A 101 7.51 9.80 -2.13
N SER A 102 7.02 10.01 -3.36
CA SER A 102 5.80 9.33 -3.83
C SER A 102 5.94 7.81 -3.87
N SER A 103 7.10 7.27 -4.22
CA SER A 103 7.34 5.83 -4.24
C SER A 103 7.35 5.18 -2.85
N LEU A 104 7.78 5.93 -1.82
CA LEU A 104 7.85 5.44 -0.44
C LEU A 104 6.45 5.38 0.20
N ILE A 105 5.54 6.27 -0.18
CA ILE A 105 4.16 6.32 0.33
C ILE A 105 3.35 5.09 -0.10
N GLN A 106 3.57 4.55 -1.32
CA GLN A 106 2.88 3.33 -1.78
C GLN A 106 3.31 2.05 -1.04
N LYS A 107 4.48 2.03 -0.38
CA LYS A 107 5.09 0.79 0.15
C LYS A 107 4.57 0.34 1.52
N ASN A 108 3.79 1.18 2.22
CA ASN A 108 3.38 0.91 3.61
C ASN A 108 1.96 0.39 3.82
N GLY A 109 1.22 0.07 2.75
CA GLY A 109 0.04 -0.78 2.84
C GLY A 109 0.42 -2.25 3.03
N SER A 110 1.22 -2.58 4.05
CA SER A 110 1.49 -3.99 4.36
C SER A 110 0.23 -4.60 4.97
N SER A 111 -0.41 -5.49 4.20
CA SER A 111 -1.38 -6.46 4.67
C SER A 111 -0.72 -7.33 5.73
N THR A 112 -0.70 -6.88 6.98
CA THR A 112 -0.52 -7.79 8.11
C THR A 112 -1.69 -8.76 8.02
N SER A 113 -1.36 -10.04 7.85
CA SER A 113 -2.26 -11.19 7.85
C SER A 113 -2.92 -11.31 9.21
N SER A 114 -3.80 -10.37 9.50
CA SER A 114 -4.41 -10.19 10.79
C SER A 114 -5.70 -10.97 10.78
N CYS A 115 -5.65 -12.19 11.33
CA CYS A 115 -6.86 -12.93 11.73
C CYS A 115 -7.78 -12.10 12.67
N ASN A 116 -7.32 -10.94 13.17
CA ASN A 116 -8.20 -9.88 13.65
C ASN A 116 -8.80 -9.15 12.44
N ALA A 117 -9.75 -9.78 11.75
CA ALA A 117 -10.66 -9.05 10.91
C ALA A 117 -11.52 -8.18 11.83
N LEU A 118 -11.43 -6.86 11.66
CA LEU A 118 -12.47 -5.93 12.05
C LEU A 118 -13.83 -6.54 11.67
N THR A 119 -14.86 -6.37 12.51
CA THR A 119 -16.22 -6.82 12.18
C THR A 119 -16.57 -6.44 10.74
N TYR A 120 -17.35 -7.26 10.03
CA TYR A 120 -17.70 -7.02 8.62
C TYR A 120 -18.06 -5.54 8.35
N GLU A 121 -18.85 -4.92 9.25
CA GLU A 121 -19.20 -3.50 9.17
C GLU A 121 -17.99 -2.54 9.23
N ALA A 122 -17.03 -2.82 10.10
CA ALA A 122 -15.81 -2.01 10.22
C ALA A 122 -14.86 -2.24 9.04
N TRP A 123 -14.80 -3.45 8.49
CA TRP A 123 -14.08 -3.72 7.24
C TRP A 123 -14.70 -2.99 6.05
N VAL A 124 -16.02 -3.04 5.89
CA VAL A 124 -16.73 -2.33 4.80
C VAL A 124 -16.51 -0.82 4.91
N LYS A 125 -16.62 -0.23 6.11
CA LYS A 125 -16.36 1.20 6.33
C LYS A 125 -14.91 1.58 6.01
N GLN A 126 -13.95 0.77 6.43
CA GLN A 126 -12.54 1.01 6.13
C GLN A 126 -12.26 0.87 4.63
N LYS A 127 -12.87 -0.12 3.96
CA LYS A 127 -12.72 -0.33 2.52
C LYS A 127 -13.35 0.81 1.71
N GLN A 128 -14.54 1.29 2.08
CA GLN A 128 -15.15 2.45 1.43
C GLN A 128 -14.29 3.71 1.58
N ALA A 129 -13.72 3.95 2.76
CA ALA A 129 -12.80 5.07 2.98
C ALA A 129 -11.51 4.93 2.16
N ALA A 130 -10.91 3.74 2.14
CA ALA A 130 -9.69 3.47 1.38
C ALA A 130 -9.92 3.51 -0.13
N GLN A 131 -11.08 3.06 -0.60
CA GLN A 131 -11.45 3.09 -2.01
C GLN A 131 -11.62 4.53 -2.48
N HIS A 132 -12.30 5.38 -1.71
CA HIS A 132 -12.45 6.79 -2.06
C HIS A 132 -11.09 7.51 -2.14
N VAL A 133 -10.16 7.21 -1.23
CA VAL A 133 -8.80 7.75 -1.29
C VAL A 133 -8.05 7.24 -2.52
N ARG A 134 -8.18 5.95 -2.87
CA ARG A 134 -7.57 5.40 -4.10
C ARG A 134 -8.14 6.02 -5.36
N ASP A 135 -9.46 6.15 -5.46
CA ASP A 135 -10.12 6.74 -6.63
C ASP A 135 -9.69 8.20 -6.81
N VAL A 136 -9.58 8.97 -5.73
CA VAL A 136 -9.05 10.35 -5.76
C VAL A 136 -7.57 10.36 -6.15
N LEU A 137 -6.77 9.43 -5.62
CA LEU A 137 -5.34 9.34 -5.94
C LEU A 137 -5.14 8.97 -7.42
N ASP A 138 -5.87 7.99 -7.94
CA ASP A 138 -5.82 7.54 -9.33
C ASP A 138 -6.34 8.60 -10.29
N MET A 139 -7.29 9.43 -9.85
CA MET A 139 -7.72 10.61 -10.59
C MET A 139 -6.61 11.69 -10.63
N LEU A 140 -5.89 11.93 -9.53
CA LEU A 140 -4.87 12.99 -9.42
C LEU A 140 -3.49 12.59 -9.98
N LEU A 141 -3.12 11.32 -9.91
CA LEU A 141 -1.84 10.78 -10.36
C LEU A 141 -1.49 11.16 -11.81
N PRO A 142 -2.40 11.03 -12.80
CA PRO A 142 -2.09 11.44 -14.16
C PRO A 142 -1.84 12.95 -14.26
N TYR A 143 -2.62 13.80 -13.60
CA TYR A 143 -2.40 15.26 -13.63
C TYR A 143 -1.06 15.65 -13.02
N TYR A 144 -0.69 15.04 -11.89
CA TYR A 144 0.63 15.26 -11.28
C TYR A 144 1.76 14.84 -12.22
N ASN A 145 1.64 13.67 -12.84
CA ASN A 145 2.62 13.19 -13.82
C ASN A 145 2.73 14.12 -15.03
N TYR A 146 1.61 14.57 -15.61
CA TYR A 146 1.64 15.51 -16.73
C TYR A 146 2.23 16.87 -16.36
N ALA A 147 1.91 17.39 -15.17
CA ALA A 147 2.49 18.64 -14.68
C ALA A 147 4.02 18.50 -14.51
N LEU A 148 4.47 17.38 -13.95
CA LEU A 148 5.89 17.11 -13.77
C LEU A 148 6.62 16.96 -15.11
N TRP A 149 6.05 16.23 -16.07
CA TRP A 149 6.58 16.12 -17.43
C TRP A 149 6.57 17.46 -18.17
N GLY A 150 5.57 18.30 -17.96
CA GLY A 150 5.50 19.66 -18.48
C GLY A 150 6.64 20.53 -17.96
N LEU A 151 6.93 20.47 -16.65
CA LEU A 151 8.06 21.19 -16.03
C LEU A 151 9.41 20.69 -16.56
N VAL A 152 9.57 19.37 -16.71
CA VAL A 152 10.77 18.77 -17.32
C VAL A 152 10.92 19.23 -18.76
N GLY A 153 9.85 19.20 -19.57
CA GLY A 153 9.86 19.67 -20.96
C GLY A 153 10.21 21.16 -21.08
N ALA A 154 9.61 22.01 -20.26
CA ALA A 154 9.92 23.44 -20.23
C ALA A 154 11.39 23.70 -19.85
N PHE A 155 11.93 22.93 -18.89
CA PHE A 155 13.34 22.98 -18.53
C PHE A 155 14.25 22.60 -19.70
N PHE A 156 13.92 21.53 -20.43
CA PHE A 156 14.67 21.11 -21.63
C PHE A 156 14.64 22.19 -22.72
N LEU A 157 13.47 22.77 -23.00
CA LEU A 157 13.34 23.86 -23.98
C LEU A 157 14.16 25.09 -23.58
N TYR A 158 14.17 25.44 -22.29
CA TYR A 158 15.00 26.53 -21.78
C TYR A 158 16.50 26.24 -21.89
N ALA A 159 16.91 25.01 -21.61
CA ALA A 159 18.30 24.57 -21.78
C ALA A 159 18.73 24.61 -23.25
N ILE A 160 17.87 24.18 -24.18
CA ILE A 160 18.10 24.28 -25.64
C ILE A 160 18.19 25.76 -26.07
N TRP A 161 17.32 26.62 -25.57
CA TRP A 161 17.36 28.05 -25.88
C TRP A 161 18.66 28.70 -25.40
N LEU A 162 19.11 28.38 -24.19
CA LEU A 162 20.42 28.83 -23.68
C LEU A 162 21.58 28.28 -24.51
N TYR A 163 21.50 27.03 -24.96
CA TYR A 163 22.51 26.42 -25.83
C TYR A 163 22.66 27.18 -27.16
N ILE A 164 21.54 27.55 -27.78
CA ILE A 164 21.55 28.30 -29.06
C ILE A 164 22.14 29.70 -28.87
N LYS A 165 21.87 30.34 -27.73
CA LYS A 165 22.27 31.73 -27.47
C LYS A 165 23.77 31.88 -27.15
N GLU A 166 24.40 30.91 -26.50
CA GLU A 166 25.76 31.07 -25.94
C GLU A 166 26.67 29.85 -26.25
N ARG A 167 26.97 29.71 -27.55
CA ARG A 167 27.50 28.51 -28.20
C ARG A 167 28.89 28.03 -27.73
N SER A 168 29.71 28.86 -27.07
CA SER A 168 31.14 28.57 -26.84
C SER A 168 31.51 27.99 -25.46
N ALA A 169 30.68 28.14 -24.43
CA ALA A 169 30.98 27.66 -23.07
C ALA A 169 30.16 26.41 -22.66
N PHE A 170 29.14 26.05 -23.43
CA PHE A 170 28.07 25.14 -22.99
C PHE A 170 28.40 23.64 -23.18
N SER A 171 29.32 23.27 -24.07
CA SER A 171 29.57 21.84 -24.40
C SER A 171 30.12 21.03 -23.23
N LYS A 172 30.90 21.65 -22.33
CA LYS A 172 31.50 20.96 -21.18
C LYS A 172 30.52 20.76 -20.03
N VAL A 173 29.59 21.69 -19.82
CA VAL A 173 28.57 21.61 -18.76
C VAL A 173 27.46 20.62 -19.14
N PHE A 174 27.09 20.57 -20.43
CA PHE A 174 26.02 19.70 -20.90
C PHE A 174 26.40 18.21 -20.86
N ALA A 175 27.66 17.87 -21.15
CA ALA A 175 28.15 16.51 -21.03
C ALA A 175 28.05 15.97 -19.58
N GLY A 176 28.38 16.81 -18.60
CA GLY A 176 28.25 16.45 -17.18
C GLY A 176 26.79 16.22 -16.77
N PHE A 177 25.86 17.05 -17.25
CA PHE A 177 24.43 16.90 -16.96
C PHE A 177 23.85 15.61 -17.55
N TRP A 178 24.16 15.28 -18.81
CA TRP A 178 23.68 14.05 -19.45
C TRP A 178 24.17 12.80 -18.74
N ILE A 179 25.43 12.78 -18.27
CA ILE A 179 25.96 11.66 -17.50
C ILE A 179 25.16 11.48 -16.20
N VAL A 180 24.87 12.56 -15.46
CA VAL A 180 24.08 12.47 -14.22
C VAL A 180 22.65 12.00 -14.50
N MET A 181 22.00 12.46 -15.57
CA MET A 181 20.66 12.01 -15.95
C MET A 181 20.63 10.52 -16.34
N LEU A 182 21.62 10.04 -17.09
CA LEU A 182 21.68 8.62 -17.47
C LEU A 182 21.91 7.70 -16.25
N VAL A 183 22.79 8.11 -15.32
CA VAL A 183 23.03 7.34 -14.10
C VAL A 183 21.80 7.30 -13.20
N THR A 184 21.10 8.43 -13.04
CA THR A 184 19.87 8.46 -12.22
C THR A 184 18.75 7.62 -12.82
N MET A 185 18.59 7.63 -14.14
CA MET A 185 17.60 6.81 -14.84
C MET A 185 17.90 5.31 -14.71
N ALA A 186 19.18 4.90 -14.76
CA ALA A 186 19.60 3.52 -14.51
C ALA A 186 19.31 3.08 -13.06
N LEU A 187 19.62 3.93 -12.08
CA LEU A 187 19.33 3.65 -10.67
C LEU A 187 17.83 3.55 -10.38
N PHE A 188 17.00 4.36 -11.04
CA PHE A 188 15.55 4.30 -10.90
C PHE A 188 14.97 2.94 -11.31
N GLN A 189 15.45 2.37 -12.42
CA GLN A 189 14.97 1.06 -12.89
C GLN A 189 15.25 -0.05 -11.87
N VAL A 190 16.45 -0.07 -11.27
CA VAL A 190 16.83 -1.08 -10.25
C VAL A 190 15.92 -1.01 -9.03
N VAL A 191 15.58 0.19 -8.56
CA VAL A 191 14.72 0.37 -7.38
C VAL A 191 13.27 -0.05 -7.68
N SER A 192 12.78 0.21 -8.90
CA SER A 192 11.40 -0.10 -9.30
C SER A 192 11.07 -1.61 -9.37
N GLY A 193 12.06 -2.48 -9.60
CA GLY A 193 11.85 -3.93 -9.74
C GLY A 193 11.57 -4.70 -8.44
N SER A 194 11.72 -4.09 -7.26
CA SER A 194 11.70 -4.81 -5.97
C SER A 194 10.32 -5.01 -5.32
N ASN A 195 9.23 -4.59 -5.98
CA ASN A 195 7.90 -4.51 -5.35
C ASN A 195 6.98 -5.73 -5.59
N VAL A 196 7.41 -6.75 -6.33
CA VAL A 196 6.54 -7.92 -6.66
C VAL A 196 6.42 -8.94 -5.52
N ALA A 197 7.27 -8.87 -4.48
CA ALA A 197 7.36 -9.95 -3.48
C ALA A 197 6.30 -9.92 -2.35
N ARG A 198 5.37 -8.96 -2.30
CA ARG A 198 4.42 -8.83 -1.18
C ARG A 198 3.04 -9.44 -1.43
N THR A 199 2.66 -9.71 -2.68
CA THR A 199 1.38 -10.36 -3.00
C THR A 199 1.40 -11.88 -2.73
N THR A 200 2.57 -12.52 -2.65
CA THR A 200 2.67 -13.98 -2.52
C THR A 200 2.28 -14.53 -1.15
N ARG A 201 2.42 -13.78 -0.06
CA ARG A 201 2.11 -14.32 1.29
C ARG A 201 0.61 -14.42 1.59
N THR A 202 -0.18 -13.45 1.17
CA THR A 202 -1.65 -13.48 1.31
C THR A 202 -2.28 -14.47 0.35
N ILE A 203 -1.68 -14.66 -0.85
CA ILE A 203 -2.07 -15.72 -1.79
C ILE A 203 -2.09 -17.10 -1.13
N ASN A 204 -1.13 -17.38 -0.23
CA ASN A 204 -0.99 -18.70 0.35
C ASN A 204 -2.07 -19.06 1.39
N VAL A 205 -2.72 -18.08 2.03
CA VAL A 205 -3.74 -18.38 3.06
C VAL A 205 -5.06 -18.76 2.42
N ASP A 206 -5.54 -17.95 1.48
CA ASP A 206 -6.80 -18.25 0.77
C ASP A 206 -6.65 -19.53 -0.08
N ALA A 207 -5.49 -19.76 -0.69
CA ALA A 207 -5.21 -21.01 -1.41
C ALA A 207 -5.30 -22.25 -0.50
N ARG A 208 -4.87 -22.12 0.77
CA ARG A 208 -5.05 -23.19 1.75
C ARG A 208 -6.52 -23.41 2.08
N ARG A 209 -7.30 -22.34 2.35
CA ARG A 209 -8.74 -22.45 2.61
C ARG A 209 -9.48 -23.12 1.45
N GLN A 210 -9.14 -22.77 0.22
CA GLN A 210 -9.70 -23.41 -0.97
C GLN A 210 -9.33 -24.90 -1.06
N THR A 211 -8.07 -25.24 -0.75
CA THR A 211 -7.61 -26.63 -0.72
C THR A 211 -8.34 -27.44 0.36
N ASP A 212 -8.48 -26.88 1.57
CA ASP A 212 -9.21 -27.49 2.68
C ASP A 212 -10.67 -27.76 2.25
N LEU A 213 -11.36 -26.75 1.70
CA LEU A 213 -12.74 -26.92 1.23
C LEU A 213 -12.89 -27.99 0.15
N ASN A 214 -11.94 -28.09 -0.78
CA ASN A 214 -11.96 -29.14 -1.81
C ASN A 214 -11.77 -30.55 -1.21
N GLN A 215 -10.95 -30.69 -0.17
CA GLN A 215 -10.81 -31.95 0.56
C GLN A 215 -12.11 -32.32 1.29
N ILE A 216 -12.74 -31.34 1.95
CA ILE A 216 -14.02 -31.54 2.65
C ILE A 216 -15.14 -31.88 1.66
N HIS A 217 -15.20 -31.21 0.50
CA HIS A 217 -16.12 -31.53 -0.60
C HIS A 217 -15.99 -32.98 -1.06
N THR A 218 -14.75 -33.45 -1.22
CA THR A 218 -14.46 -34.84 -1.60
C THR A 218 -14.90 -35.82 -0.52
N ALA A 219 -14.62 -35.52 0.76
CA ALA A 219 -15.08 -36.33 1.88
C ALA A 219 -16.62 -36.40 1.96
N LEU A 220 -17.31 -35.29 1.71
CA LEU A 220 -18.77 -35.25 1.66
C LEU A 220 -19.33 -36.11 0.52
N LYS A 221 -18.67 -36.12 -0.66
CA LYS A 221 -19.04 -37.00 -1.78
C LYS A 221 -18.94 -38.48 -1.38
N LEU A 222 -17.82 -38.88 -0.80
CA LEU A 222 -17.62 -40.26 -0.31
C LEU A 222 -18.63 -40.64 0.78
N TYR A 223 -18.95 -39.72 1.69
CA TYR A 223 -20.00 -39.95 2.71
C TYR A 223 -21.36 -40.17 2.06
N TYR A 224 -21.73 -39.37 1.04
CA TYR A 224 -22.98 -39.52 0.32
C TYR A 224 -23.07 -40.86 -0.41
N GLU A 225 -21.98 -41.30 -1.07
CA GLU A 225 -21.93 -42.61 -1.74
C GLU A 225 -22.17 -43.78 -0.77
N LYS A 226 -21.67 -43.67 0.47
CA LYS A 226 -21.83 -44.69 1.51
C LYS A 226 -23.22 -44.67 2.16
N ASN A 227 -23.75 -43.48 2.44
CA ASN A 227 -24.92 -43.31 3.30
C ASN A 227 -26.19 -42.90 2.54
N GLY A 228 -26.10 -42.62 1.25
CA GLY A 228 -27.21 -42.15 0.40
C GLY A 228 -27.70 -40.73 0.72
N SER A 229 -27.05 -40.01 1.63
CA SER A 229 -27.35 -38.63 1.99
C SER A 229 -26.15 -37.96 2.64
N TYR A 230 -26.07 -36.63 2.53
CA TYR A 230 -25.08 -35.81 3.24
C TYR A 230 -25.43 -35.69 4.73
N PRO A 231 -24.45 -35.41 5.62
CA PRO A 231 -24.69 -35.22 7.05
C PRO A 231 -25.78 -34.17 7.34
N LYS A 232 -26.83 -34.57 8.05
CA LYS A 232 -27.99 -33.69 8.29
C LYS A 232 -27.73 -32.77 9.48
N ILE A 233 -27.35 -31.53 9.20
CA ILE A 233 -27.03 -30.52 10.23
C ILE A 233 -27.91 -29.30 10.00
N THR A 234 -29.09 -29.30 10.61
CA THR A 234 -30.11 -28.25 10.44
C THR A 234 -30.40 -27.46 11.71
N THR A 235 -30.09 -28.03 12.88
CA THR A 235 -30.47 -27.51 14.20
C THR A 235 -29.53 -26.43 14.75
N GLU A 236 -28.24 -26.53 14.46
CA GLU A 236 -27.19 -25.71 15.05
C GLU A 236 -27.14 -24.31 14.41
N LYS A 237 -27.21 -23.27 15.26
CA LYS A 237 -27.29 -21.87 14.79
C LYS A 237 -25.93 -21.23 14.47
N LYS A 238 -24.84 -21.69 15.08
CA LYS A 238 -23.50 -21.06 14.98
C LYS A 238 -22.54 -21.90 14.15
N PRO A 239 -21.64 -21.29 13.35
CA PRO A 239 -20.69 -22.02 12.50
C PRO A 239 -19.83 -23.03 13.26
N PRO A 240 -19.19 -22.70 14.41
CA PRO A 240 -18.36 -23.68 15.13
C PRO A 240 -19.13 -24.90 15.62
N ALA A 241 -20.41 -24.73 15.98
CA ALA A 241 -21.24 -25.85 16.43
C ALA A 241 -21.63 -26.77 15.26
N ARG A 242 -21.98 -26.19 14.11
CA ARG A 242 -22.23 -26.95 12.88
C ARG A 242 -20.97 -27.69 12.42
N TRP A 243 -19.82 -27.03 12.49
CA TRP A 243 -18.54 -27.63 12.12
C TRP A 243 -18.18 -28.83 12.98
N ASN A 244 -18.27 -28.70 14.31
CA ASN A 244 -17.98 -29.80 15.23
C ASN A 244 -18.92 -31.01 15.03
N LYS A 245 -20.20 -30.75 14.70
CA LYS A 245 -21.13 -31.81 14.31
C LYS A 245 -20.71 -32.48 13.01
N LEU A 246 -20.31 -31.72 12.00
CA LEU A 246 -19.81 -32.28 10.74
C LEU A 246 -18.58 -33.16 10.98
N LYS A 247 -17.64 -32.71 11.83
CA LYS A 247 -16.46 -33.51 12.22
C LYS A 247 -16.88 -34.88 12.73
N SER A 248 -17.83 -34.94 13.67
CA SER A 248 -18.29 -36.21 14.22
C SER A 248 -18.85 -37.18 13.18
N TYR A 249 -19.53 -36.70 12.14
CA TYR A 249 -20.05 -37.56 11.07
C TYR A 249 -18.95 -38.09 10.13
N LEU A 250 -18.02 -37.21 9.75
CA LEU A 250 -17.01 -37.50 8.75
C LEU A 250 -15.80 -38.25 9.31
N GLU A 251 -15.39 -37.95 10.55
CA GLU A 251 -14.25 -38.60 11.22
C GLU A 251 -14.54 -40.06 11.58
N GLU A 252 -15.79 -40.38 11.87
CA GLU A 252 -16.22 -41.76 12.13
C GLU A 252 -16.23 -42.62 10.85
N ASN A 253 -16.40 -42.00 9.67
CA ASN A 253 -16.80 -42.73 8.46
C ASN A 253 -15.88 -42.63 7.25
N THR A 254 -15.16 -41.50 7.09
CA THR A 254 -14.63 -41.12 5.77
C THR A 254 -13.19 -40.60 5.82
N ILE A 255 -12.87 -39.70 6.75
CA ILE A 255 -11.54 -39.06 6.83
C ILE A 255 -11.02 -39.07 8.26
N THR A 256 -9.71 -38.96 8.45
CA THR A 256 -9.09 -39.07 9.79
C THR A 256 -9.33 -37.82 10.65
N GLU A 257 -9.26 -36.65 10.04
CA GLU A 257 -9.38 -35.37 10.74
C GLU A 257 -9.86 -34.29 9.78
N LEU A 258 -10.80 -33.45 10.21
CA LEU A 258 -11.19 -32.25 9.47
C LEU A 258 -10.31 -31.05 9.86
N PRO A 259 -9.77 -30.30 8.89
CA PRO A 259 -8.98 -29.12 9.17
C PRO A 259 -9.84 -28.03 9.83
N ASP A 260 -9.20 -27.25 10.72
CA ASP A 260 -9.75 -26.00 11.24
C ASP A 260 -9.16 -24.80 10.49
N ASP A 261 -9.95 -23.73 10.39
CA ASP A 261 -9.45 -22.49 9.79
C ASP A 261 -8.31 -21.95 10.66
N ARG A 262 -7.23 -21.48 10.02
CA ARG A 262 -6.06 -20.94 10.72
C ARG A 262 -6.40 -19.79 11.68
N CYS A 263 -7.44 -19.02 11.38
CA CYS A 263 -7.89 -17.90 12.18
C CYS A 263 -8.88 -18.29 13.28
N LEU A 264 -9.23 -19.57 13.44
CA LEU A 264 -10.11 -20.07 14.51
C LEU A 264 -9.65 -19.60 15.90
N ASP A 265 -8.36 -19.73 16.19
CA ASP A 265 -7.77 -19.38 17.50
C ASP A 265 -7.95 -17.90 17.84
N THR A 266 -7.97 -17.05 16.81
CA THR A 266 -8.10 -15.60 16.96
C THR A 266 -9.57 -15.18 16.92
N ASN A 267 -10.35 -15.74 16.01
CA ASN A 267 -11.75 -15.40 15.80
C ASN A 267 -12.56 -16.66 15.46
N LYS A 268 -13.39 -17.09 16.41
CA LYS A 268 -14.26 -18.28 16.24
C LYS A 268 -15.25 -18.16 15.08
N SER A 269 -15.55 -16.94 14.62
CA SER A 269 -16.42 -16.72 13.47
C SER A 269 -15.75 -17.07 12.13
N HIS A 270 -14.42 -17.24 12.11
CA HIS A 270 -13.67 -17.69 10.92
C HIS A 270 -13.68 -19.19 10.71
N GLN A 271 -14.27 -19.95 11.63
CA GLN A 271 -14.43 -21.38 11.42
C GLN A 271 -15.22 -21.64 10.14
N TYR A 272 -14.78 -22.65 9.37
CA TYR A 272 -15.55 -23.18 8.26
C TYR A 272 -17.00 -23.47 8.69
N ASP A 273 -17.93 -23.18 7.78
CA ASP A 273 -19.35 -23.38 8.02
C ASP A 273 -19.88 -24.47 7.10
N TYR A 274 -20.83 -25.24 7.61
CA TYR A 274 -21.51 -26.29 6.86
C TYR A 274 -22.98 -26.29 7.22
N LYS A 275 -23.85 -26.43 6.21
CA LYS A 275 -25.26 -26.71 6.45
C LYS A 275 -25.83 -27.55 5.32
N SER A 276 -26.64 -28.53 5.67
CA SER A 276 -27.40 -29.33 4.72
C SER A 276 -28.87 -28.92 4.71
N ASN A 277 -29.62 -29.35 3.70
CA ASN A 277 -31.08 -29.38 3.81
C ASN A 277 -31.56 -30.53 4.71
N GLU A 278 -32.86 -30.56 5.01
CA GLU A 278 -33.47 -31.57 5.89
C GLU A 278 -33.39 -33.00 5.35
N THR A 279 -33.41 -33.16 4.02
CA THR A 279 -33.32 -34.46 3.37
C THR A 279 -31.88 -34.95 3.24
N GLY A 280 -30.87 -34.08 3.38
CA GLY A 280 -29.47 -34.39 3.12
C GLY A 280 -29.15 -34.56 1.63
N SER A 281 -29.96 -34.00 0.73
CA SER A 281 -29.73 -34.07 -0.72
C SER A 281 -28.81 -32.98 -1.26
N THR A 282 -28.65 -31.88 -0.52
CA THR A 282 -27.73 -30.79 -0.87
C THR A 282 -27.13 -30.17 0.38
N TYR A 283 -26.03 -29.44 0.21
CA TYR A 283 -25.35 -28.72 1.28
C TYR A 283 -24.71 -27.43 0.77
N VAL A 284 -24.29 -26.59 1.71
CA VAL A 284 -23.39 -25.46 1.46
C VAL A 284 -22.23 -25.54 2.45
N LEU A 285 -21.03 -25.38 1.91
CA LEU A 285 -19.80 -25.14 2.65
C LEU A 285 -19.43 -23.68 2.51
N LYS A 286 -18.90 -23.06 3.57
CA LYS A 286 -18.43 -21.67 3.53
C LYS A 286 -17.08 -21.53 4.23
N ALA A 287 -16.20 -20.73 3.63
CA ALA A 287 -15.01 -20.17 4.27
C ALA A 287 -15.05 -18.63 4.23
N LEU A 288 -14.30 -17.99 5.13
CA LEU A 288 -14.06 -16.54 5.10
C LEU A 288 -12.66 -16.28 4.54
N MET A 289 -12.59 -15.70 3.35
CA MET A 289 -11.37 -15.32 2.65
C MET A 289 -10.82 -13.98 3.15
N GLU A 290 -9.53 -13.75 2.96
CA GLU A 290 -8.88 -12.47 3.29
C GLU A 290 -8.92 -11.47 2.12
N ARG A 291 -9.26 -11.94 0.92
CA ARG A 291 -9.32 -11.14 -0.31
C ARG A 291 -10.67 -11.28 -1.00
N ASP A 292 -10.98 -10.26 -1.78
CA ASP A 292 -12.18 -10.11 -2.62
C ASP A 292 -12.02 -10.76 -4.01
N THR A 293 -10.99 -11.58 -4.18
CA THR A 293 -10.78 -12.33 -5.43
C THR A 293 -11.17 -13.77 -5.18
N LEU A 294 -12.44 -14.07 -5.46
CA LEU A 294 -13.01 -15.39 -5.24
C LEU A 294 -12.89 -16.26 -6.49
N PRO A 295 -12.74 -17.58 -6.33
CA PRO A 295 -12.79 -18.53 -7.43
C PRO A 295 -14.14 -18.50 -8.17
N ASN A 296 -14.14 -18.84 -9.47
CA ASN A 296 -15.35 -18.83 -10.32
C ASN A 296 -16.47 -19.80 -9.90
N ASN A 297 -16.20 -20.73 -8.99
CA ASN A 297 -17.16 -21.71 -8.49
C ASN A 297 -17.80 -21.30 -7.16
N ASP A 298 -17.67 -20.02 -6.80
CA ASP A 298 -18.37 -19.43 -5.68
C ASP A 298 -19.88 -19.34 -5.93
N VAL A 299 -20.67 -19.31 -4.86
CA VAL A 299 -22.13 -19.23 -4.91
C VAL A 299 -22.62 -18.09 -4.05
N ASP A 300 -23.14 -17.04 -4.69
CA ASP A 300 -23.53 -15.81 -4.00
C ASP A 300 -24.93 -15.91 -3.36
N GLY A 301 -25.21 -15.00 -2.43
CA GLY A 301 -26.55 -14.81 -1.85
C GLY A 301 -26.82 -15.66 -0.61
N GLN A 302 -28.08 -16.03 -0.37
CA GLN A 302 -28.46 -16.81 0.81
C GLN A 302 -28.80 -18.26 0.43
N VAL A 303 -27.91 -19.19 0.78
CA VAL A 303 -28.04 -20.61 0.48
C VAL A 303 -28.30 -21.39 1.77
N LEU A 304 -29.43 -22.09 1.86
CA LEU A 304 -29.85 -22.84 3.07
C LEU A 304 -29.85 -21.99 4.37
N GLY A 305 -29.99 -20.67 4.25
CA GLY A 305 -29.93 -19.73 5.38
C GLY A 305 -28.52 -19.32 5.81
N ILE A 306 -27.47 -19.78 5.13
CA ILE A 306 -26.11 -19.24 5.24
C ILE A 306 -25.98 -18.08 4.26
N ASN A 307 -25.46 -16.94 4.74
CA ASN A 307 -25.08 -15.82 3.89
C ASN A 307 -23.74 -16.14 3.23
N CYS A 308 -23.77 -16.20 1.91
CA CYS A 308 -22.62 -16.40 1.03
C CYS A 308 -22.18 -15.12 0.34
N GLY A 309 -22.72 -13.96 0.75
CA GLY A 309 -22.27 -12.67 0.26
C GLY A 309 -23.10 -12.12 -0.90
N LYS A 310 -22.54 -11.12 -1.57
CA LYS A 310 -23.03 -10.52 -2.81
C LYS A 310 -21.85 -10.31 -3.75
N ASP A 311 -22.08 -10.65 -5.02
CA ASP A 311 -21.13 -10.52 -6.12
C ASP A 311 -20.29 -9.23 -6.06
N GLY A 312 -18.97 -9.41 -6.12
CA GLY A 312 -17.96 -8.34 -6.22
C GLY A 312 -17.61 -7.61 -4.91
N MET A 313 -18.21 -7.98 -3.78
CA MET A 313 -17.88 -7.37 -2.48
C MET A 313 -17.71 -8.37 -1.33
N GLU A 314 -17.83 -9.66 -1.59
CA GLU A 314 -17.81 -10.67 -0.53
C GLU A 314 -16.41 -11.17 -0.18
N ILE A 315 -16.31 -11.60 1.07
CA ILE A 315 -15.19 -12.40 1.59
C ILE A 315 -15.67 -13.82 1.89
N GLU A 316 -16.98 -14.03 1.92
CA GLU A 316 -17.62 -15.33 2.06
C GLU A 316 -17.44 -16.12 0.76
N TYR A 317 -16.65 -17.20 0.81
CA TYR A 317 -16.56 -18.14 -0.31
C TYR A 317 -17.40 -19.37 0.01
N CYS A 318 -18.43 -19.61 -0.78
CA CYS A 318 -19.38 -20.69 -0.64
C CYS A 318 -19.27 -21.71 -1.77
N VAL A 319 -19.40 -22.99 -1.42
CA VAL A 319 -19.42 -24.10 -2.37
C VAL A 319 -20.62 -25.00 -2.10
N THR A 320 -21.35 -25.36 -3.14
CA THR A 320 -22.44 -26.34 -3.12
C THR A 320 -22.02 -27.62 -3.85
N PRO A 321 -22.68 -28.77 -3.64
CA PRO A 321 -22.46 -29.93 -4.49
C PRO A 321 -22.68 -29.53 -5.96
N GLU A 322 -21.77 -29.96 -6.84
CA GLU A 322 -21.88 -29.72 -8.27
C GLU A 322 -23.24 -30.24 -8.73
N SER A 323 -24.02 -29.37 -9.38
CA SER A 323 -25.19 -29.84 -10.12
C SER A 323 -24.65 -30.59 -11.33
N ASN A 324 -24.66 -31.92 -11.26
CA ASN A 324 -24.54 -32.75 -12.46
C ASN A 324 -25.65 -32.41 -13.44
#